data_AF-A0A371F1W4-F1
#
_entry.id   AF-A0A371F1W4-F1
#
_cell.length_a   1.000
_cell.length_b   1.000
_cell.length_c   1.000
_cell.angle_alpha   90.00
_cell.angle_beta   90.00
_cell.angle_gamma   90.00
#
_symmetry.space_group_name_H-M   'P 1'
#
loop_
_entity.id
_entity.type
_entity.pdbx_description
1 polymer ?
#
loop_
_entity_poly.entity_id
_entity_poly.type
_entity_poly.pdbx_seq_one_letter_code
_entity_poly.pdbx_strand_id
1 'polypeptide(L)'
;MSLMELPSITKFHIKHVTSLVLLSIATTILNPVMAKNNCDFPAIFSFGASNADTGGWAASFLPRLPPNGETFFRRPAGRFCDGRIIIDFIDTS
;
A
#
# COMPACT_ATOMS: atom_id res chain seq x y z
N MET A 1 8.55 -58.59 -24.19
CA MET A 1 9.16 -57.47 -24.93
C MET A 1 8.41 -56.20 -24.52
N SER A 2 8.85 -55.53 -23.44
CA SER A 2 8.19 -54.31 -22.96
C SER A 2 8.66 -53.13 -23.80
N LEU A 3 7.75 -52.51 -24.54
CA LEU A 3 8.05 -51.32 -25.33
C LEU A 3 8.33 -50.16 -24.38
N MET A 4 9.56 -49.67 -24.42
CA MET A 4 9.99 -48.50 -23.65
C MET A 4 9.37 -47.26 -24.31
N GLU A 5 8.33 -46.69 -23.70
CA GLU A 5 7.70 -45.47 -24.21
C GLU A 5 8.68 -44.29 -24.11
N LEU A 6 9.00 -43.70 -25.26
CA LEU A 6 9.86 -42.53 -25.35
C LEU A 6 9.16 -41.34 -24.65
N PRO A 7 9.78 -40.69 -23.66
CA PRO A 7 9.13 -39.58 -22.97
C PRO A 7 8.86 -38.42 -23.95
N SER A 8 7.57 -38.08 -24.11
CA SER A 8 7.12 -36.99 -24.98
C SER A 8 7.74 -35.65 -24.56
N ILE A 9 8.41 -34.99 -25.50
CA ILE A 9 9.09 -33.69 -25.35
C ILE A 9 8.18 -32.63 -24.69
N THR A 10 6.87 -32.70 -24.92
CA THR A 10 5.89 -31.79 -24.30
C THR A 10 5.83 -31.92 -22.78
N LYS A 11 5.97 -33.14 -22.22
CA LYS A 11 5.98 -33.37 -20.76
C LYS A 11 7.21 -32.75 -20.09
N PHE A 12 8.35 -32.72 -20.80
CA PHE A 12 9.59 -32.11 -20.31
C PHE A 12 9.47 -30.58 -20.27
N HIS A 13 8.95 -29.96 -21.34
CA HIS A 13 8.71 -28.52 -21.39
C HIS A 13 7.69 -28.06 -20.32
N ILE A 14 6.60 -28.80 -20.10
CA ILE A 14 5.60 -28.45 -19.09
C ILE A 14 6.20 -28.41 -17.68
N LYS A 15 7.03 -29.38 -17.30
CA LYS A 15 7.67 -29.42 -15.97
C LYS A 15 8.64 -28.26 -15.76
N HIS A 16 9.36 -27.86 -16.80
CA HIS A 16 10.27 -26.71 -16.71
C HIS A 16 9.51 -25.39 -16.65
N VAL A 17 8.43 -25.23 -17.42
CA VAL A 17 7.58 -24.04 -17.35
C VAL A 17 6.93 -23.90 -15.97
N THR A 18 6.37 -24.97 -15.40
CA THR A 18 5.78 -24.91 -14.05
C THR A 18 6.83 -24.63 -12.99
N SER A 19 8.04 -25.19 -13.11
CA SER A 19 9.15 -24.88 -12.20
C SER A 19 9.56 -23.41 -12.28
N LEU A 20 9.61 -22.82 -13.47
CA LEU A 20 9.94 -21.40 -13.66
C LEU A 20 8.87 -20.48 -13.08
N VAL A 21 7.59 -20.83 -13.23
CA VAL A 21 6.46 -20.09 -12.65
C VAL A 21 6.48 -20.15 -11.12
N LEU A 22 6.76 -21.31 -10.54
CA LEU A 22 6.87 -21.43 -9.08
C LEU A 22 8.06 -20.63 -8.55
N LEU A 23 9.18 -20.60 -9.28
CA LEU A 23 10.35 -19.82 -8.92
C LEU A 23 10.08 -18.31 -8.97
N SER A 24 9.34 -17.80 -9.97
CA SER A 24 8.99 -16.38 -10.04
C SER A 24 8.00 -15.93 -8.95
N ILE A 25 7.06 -16.80 -8.58
CA ILE A 25 6.16 -16.56 -7.44
C ILE A 25 6.96 -16.54 -6.14
N ALA A 26 7.91 -17.48 -5.96
CA ALA A 26 8.77 -17.49 -4.78
C ALA A 26 9.64 -16.23 -4.68
N THR A 27 10.24 -15.75 -5.77
CA THR A 27 11.09 -14.54 -5.73
C THR A 27 10.30 -13.25 -5.50
N THR A 28 9.04 -13.19 -5.90
CA THR A 28 8.16 -12.03 -5.64
C THR A 28 7.64 -12.00 -4.21
N ILE A 29 7.32 -13.16 -3.62
CA ILE A 29 6.89 -13.26 -2.21
C ILE A 29 8.07 -13.07 -1.25
N LEU A 30 9.27 -13.54 -1.63
CA LEU A 30 10.48 -13.45 -0.81
C LEU A 30 11.28 -12.16 -1.01
N ASN A 31 10.83 -11.24 -1.86
CA ASN A 31 11.39 -9.89 -1.90
C ASN A 31 10.69 -9.08 -0.81
N PRO A 32 11.28 -8.91 0.39
CA PRO A 32 10.87 -7.78 1.20
C PRO A 32 11.11 -6.55 0.31
N VAL A 33 10.09 -5.72 0.13
CA VAL A 33 10.30 -4.37 -0.37
C VAL A 33 11.21 -3.71 0.66
N MET A 34 12.52 -3.84 0.46
CA MET A 34 13.48 -3.20 1.34
C MET A 34 13.37 -1.71 1.05
N ALA A 35 12.71 -0.99 1.95
CA ALA A 35 12.87 0.44 2.04
C ALA A 35 14.38 0.69 2.15
N LYS A 36 14.95 1.30 1.10
CA LYS A 36 16.38 1.54 1.00
C LYS A 36 16.76 2.60 2.03
N ASN A 37 17.42 2.18 3.12
CA ASN A 37 17.85 3.01 4.26
C ASN A 37 16.67 3.78 4.93
N ASN A 38 16.84 4.21 6.18
CA ASN A 38 15.93 5.22 6.73
C ASN A 38 16.13 6.49 5.89
N CYS A 39 15.18 6.79 5.03
CA CYS A 39 15.13 8.09 4.36
C CYS A 39 14.57 9.09 5.36
N ASP A 40 15.40 10.01 5.83
CA ASP A 40 14.96 11.12 6.67
C ASP A 40 14.30 12.17 5.78
N PHE A 41 12.97 12.09 5.66
CA PHE A 41 12.18 13.13 5.04
C PHE A 41 11.81 14.15 6.13
N PRO A 42 12.38 15.37 6.12
CA PRO A 42 12.14 16.34 7.18
C PRO A 42 10.72 16.92 7.19
N ALA A 43 9.99 16.76 6.08
CA ALA A 43 8.61 17.21 5.93
C ALA A 43 7.90 16.48 4.78
N ILE A 44 6.57 16.41 4.87
CA ILE A 44 5.69 15.95 3.79
C ILE A 44 4.76 17.10 3.38
N PHE A 45 4.76 17.44 2.09
CA PHE A 45 3.83 18.42 1.52
C PHE A 45 2.68 17.68 0.83
N SER A 46 1.47 17.76 1.40
CA SER A 46 0.27 17.14 0.83
C SER A 46 -0.58 18.20 0.14
N PHE A 47 -0.93 17.96 -1.13
CA PHE A 47 -1.78 18.82 -1.93
C PHE A 47 -3.07 18.08 -2.31
N GLY A 48 -4.19 18.79 -2.32
CA GLY A 48 -5.47 18.21 -2.71
C GLY A 48 -6.67 19.02 -2.25
N ALA A 49 -7.80 18.34 -2.10
CA ALA A 49 -9.04 18.89 -1.60
C ALA A 49 -9.32 18.37 -0.17
N SER A 50 -10.59 18.27 0.19
CA SER A 50 -11.06 17.84 1.51
C SER A 50 -10.46 16.52 2.03
N ASN A 51 -10.07 15.60 1.14
CA ASN A 51 -9.45 14.32 1.49
C ASN A 51 -7.98 14.41 1.90
N ALA A 52 -7.29 15.50 1.52
CA ALA A 52 -5.91 15.79 1.92
C ALA A 52 -5.84 16.89 2.99
N ASP A 53 -6.94 17.64 3.20
CA ASP A 53 -6.98 18.77 4.11
C ASP A 53 -6.93 18.34 5.59
N THR A 54 -5.86 18.75 6.27
CA THR A 54 -5.64 18.53 7.71
C THR A 54 -6.06 19.72 8.58
N GLY A 55 -6.64 20.78 8.00
CA GLY A 55 -7.08 21.97 8.73
C GLY A 55 -6.93 23.30 7.98
N GLY A 56 -6.45 23.29 6.74
CA GLY A 56 -6.34 24.46 5.88
C GLY A 56 -7.69 25.15 5.63
N TRP A 57 -8.77 24.40 5.44
CA TRP A 57 -10.12 24.99 5.37
C TRP A 57 -10.52 25.65 6.69
N ALA A 58 -10.32 24.96 7.81
CA ALA A 58 -10.68 25.48 9.13
C ALA A 58 -9.86 26.73 9.52
N ALA A 59 -8.61 26.81 9.07
CA ALA A 59 -7.74 27.97 9.29
C ALA A 59 -8.10 29.16 8.39
N SER A 60 -8.59 28.91 7.17
CA SER A 60 -8.89 29.98 6.20
C SER A 60 -10.34 30.45 6.26
N PHE A 61 -11.25 29.58 6.71
CA PHE A 61 -12.70 29.81 6.68
C PHE A 61 -13.33 29.47 8.03
N LEU A 62 -14.18 28.44 8.07
CA LEU A 62 -14.94 28.03 9.23
C LEU A 62 -14.53 26.62 9.69
N PRO A 63 -14.55 26.36 11.00
CA PRO A 63 -14.28 25.04 11.53
C PRO A 63 -15.32 24.02 11.04
N ARG A 64 -14.90 22.76 11.02
CA ARG A 64 -15.78 21.64 10.66
C ARG A 64 -16.70 21.31 11.84
N LEU A 65 -17.98 21.16 11.57
CA LEU A 65 -18.99 20.78 12.58
C LEU A 65 -19.00 19.26 12.80
N PRO A 66 -19.57 18.77 13.92
CA PRO A 66 -19.93 17.36 14.07
C PRO A 66 -20.61 16.78 12.82
N PRO A 67 -20.31 15.53 12.43
CA PRO A 67 -19.55 14.53 13.18
C PRO A 67 -18.04 14.55 12.90
N ASN A 68 -17.47 15.61 12.29
CA ASN A 68 -16.06 15.58 11.88
C ASN A 68 -15.11 15.62 13.09
N GLY A 69 -14.62 14.46 13.53
CA GLY A 69 -13.59 14.29 14.55
C GLY A 69 -14.11 13.74 15.89
N GLU A 70 -15.38 13.38 16.01
CA GLU A 70 -16.00 12.69 17.14
C GLU A 70 -15.49 11.26 17.40
N THR A 71 -15.13 10.49 16.37
CA THR A 71 -14.68 9.08 16.48
C THR A 71 -13.20 8.99 16.86
N PHE A 72 -12.30 9.67 16.14
CA PHE A 72 -10.86 9.54 16.38
C PHE A 72 -10.28 10.64 17.29
N PHE A 73 -10.50 11.92 16.95
CA PHE A 73 -9.91 13.05 17.69
C PHE A 73 -10.72 13.48 18.93
N ARG A 74 -11.96 12.98 19.05
CA ARG A 74 -12.98 13.38 20.04
C ARG A 74 -13.29 14.88 20.07
N ARG A 75 -13.02 15.58 18.97
CA ARG A 75 -13.29 17.01 18.76
C ARG A 75 -13.12 17.38 17.28
N PRO A 76 -13.73 18.49 16.80
CA PRO A 76 -13.41 19.06 15.51
C PRO A 76 -11.91 19.22 15.27
N ALA A 77 -11.35 18.39 14.40
CA ALA A 77 -9.93 18.41 14.05
C ALA A 77 -9.64 19.25 12.80
N GLY A 78 -10.63 20.00 12.30
CA GLY A 78 -10.50 20.79 11.06
C GLY A 78 -10.51 19.97 9.77
N ARG A 79 -10.87 18.68 9.85
CA ARG A 79 -10.84 17.72 8.74
C ARG A 79 -12.25 17.40 8.23
N PHE A 80 -12.35 16.90 6.99
CA PHE A 80 -13.62 16.50 6.38
C PHE A 80 -14.01 15.04 6.66
N CYS A 81 -13.49 14.46 7.74
CA CYS A 81 -13.81 13.11 8.16
C CYS A 81 -13.79 13.00 9.68
N ASP A 82 -14.27 11.85 10.17
CA ASP A 82 -14.34 11.54 11.59
C ASP A 82 -13.09 10.82 12.14
N GLY A 83 -12.07 10.70 11.30
CA GLY A 83 -10.94 9.80 11.50
C GLY A 83 -9.60 10.35 11.02
N ARG A 84 -8.64 9.44 10.92
CA ARG A 84 -7.39 9.69 10.20
C ARG A 84 -7.62 9.65 8.69
N ILE A 85 -6.89 10.47 7.95
CA ILE A 85 -6.79 10.44 6.49
C ILE A 85 -5.47 9.81 6.06
N ILE A 86 -5.28 9.59 4.75
CA ILE A 86 -4.13 8.85 4.22
C ILE A 86 -2.78 9.37 4.70
N ILE A 87 -2.63 10.68 4.87
CA ILE A 87 -1.36 11.29 5.29
C ILE A 87 -0.96 10.88 6.71
N ASP A 88 -1.92 10.61 7.62
CA ASP A 88 -1.60 10.18 8.99
C ASP A 88 -1.10 8.73 9.07
N PHE A 89 -1.22 7.97 7.98
CA PHE A 89 -0.69 6.59 7.89
C PHE A 89 0.66 6.55 7.17
N ILE A 90 0.94 7.56 6.34
CA ILE A 90 2.21 7.73 5.64
C ILE A 90 3.21 8.43 6.56
N ASP A 91 2.74 9.39 7.35
CA ASP A 91 3.53 10.06 8.35
C ASP A 91 3.80 9.10 9.52
N THR A 92 5.05 8.65 9.62
CA THR A 92 5.55 7.80 10.70
C THR A 92 6.45 8.57 11.65
N SER A 93 6.43 9.92 11.61
CA SER A 93 7.22 10.76 12.50
C SER A 93 6.78 10.70 13.95
#